data_AF-A0A9N7N8H3-F1
#
_entry.id   AF-A0A9N7N8H3-F1
#
_cell.length_a   1.000
_cell.length_b   1.000
_cell.length_c   1.000
_cell.angle_alpha   90.00
_cell.angle_beta   90.00
_cell.angle_gamma   90.00
#
_symmetry.space_group_name_H-M   'P 1'
#
loop_
_entity.id
_entity.type
_entity.pdbx_description
1 polymer ?
#
loop_
_entity_poly.entity_id
_entity_poly.type
_entity_poly.pdbx_seq_one_letter_code
_entity_poly.pdbx_strand_id
1 'polypeptide(L)' 'MEISTLPISASHRGQLISAGYTSLSSLSSISHSKLAQDLKITENEAVEILTVCSARNGLSKTENGNHAIVN' A
#
# COMPACT_ATOMS: atom_id res chain seq x y z
N MET A 1 -5.37 -10.36 -2.26
CA MET A 1 -3.99 -10.13 -1.80
C MET A 1 -4.03 -9.69 -0.34
N GLU A 2 -3.31 -10.37 0.55
CA GLU A 2 -3.31 -10.10 2.00
C GLU A 2 -2.18 -9.17 2.43
N ILE A 3 -2.44 -8.31 3.42
CA ILE A 3 -1.45 -7.39 4.01
C ILE A 3 -0.27 -8.14 4.65
N SER A 4 -0.48 -9.37 5.10
CA SER A 4 0.56 -10.27 5.65
C SER A 4 1.74 -10.49 4.70
N THR A 5 1.54 -10.25 3.41
CA THR A 5 2.53 -10.51 2.34
C THR A 5 3.21 -9.23 1.84
N LEU A 6 2.91 -8.06 2.42
CA LEU A 6 3.56 -6.79 2.08
C LEU A 6 4.97 -6.71 2.68
N PRO A 7 5.96 -6.20 1.93
CA PRO A 7 7.28 -5.90 2.45
C PRO A 7 7.26 -4.59 3.25
N ILE A 8 6.52 -4.58 4.36
CA ILE A 8 6.45 -3.45 5.30
C ILE A 8 6.99 -3.87 6.67
N SER A 9 7.42 -2.88 7.46
CA SER A 9 7.81 -3.10 8.85
C SER A 9 6.71 -3.78 9.65
N ALA A 10 7.11 -4.71 10.53
CA ALA A 10 6.18 -5.43 11.40
C ALA A 10 5.27 -4.48 12.21
N SER A 11 5.80 -3.30 12.60
CA SER A 11 5.04 -2.24 13.26
C SER A 11 3.89 -1.70 12.39
N HIS A 12 4.14 -1.40 11.11
CA HIS A 12 3.09 -0.96 10.18
C HIS A 12 2.07 -2.06 9.91
N ARG A 13 2.54 -3.31 9.79
CA ARG A 13 1.66 -4.47 9.62
C ARG A 13 0.73 -4.65 10.82
N GLY A 14 1.28 -4.56 12.03
CA GLY A 14 0.50 -4.66 13.28
C GLY A 14 -0.54 -3.56 13.38
N GLN A 15 -0.17 -2.32 13.05
CA GLN A 15 -1.11 -1.20 13.04
C GLN A 15 -2.23 -1.39 12.02
N LEU A 16 -1.93 -1.81 10.79
CA LEU A 16 -2.93 -2.11 9.76
C LEU A 16 -3.93 -3.18 10.20
N ILE A 17 -3.43 -4.29 10.75
CA ILE A 17 -4.28 -5.38 11.25
C ILE A 17 -5.12 -4.89 12.44
N SER A 18 -4.53 -4.12 13.34
CA SER A 18 -5.22 -3.56 14.52
C SER A 18 -6.33 -2.58 14.12
N ALA A 19 -6.15 -1.85 13.01
CA ALA A 19 -7.15 -0.97 12.43
C ALA A 19 -8.17 -1.70 11.52
N GLY A 20 -8.05 -3.02 11.36
CA GLY A 20 -8.95 -3.84 10.55
C GLY A 20 -8.63 -3.89 9.06
N TYR A 21 -7.54 -3.25 8.63
CA TYR A 21 -7.00 -3.40 7.28
C TYR A 21 -6.23 -4.72 7.20
N THR A 22 -6.92 -5.77 6.76
CA THR A 22 -6.33 -7.10 6.50
C THR A 22 -6.15 -7.38 5.01
N SER A 23 -6.87 -6.65 4.16
CA SER A 23 -6.89 -6.82 2.70
C SER A 23 -6.43 -5.55 1.97
N LEU A 24 -5.64 -5.74 0.91
CA LEU A 24 -5.18 -4.64 0.06
C LEU A 24 -6.32 -3.86 -0.62
N SER A 25 -7.45 -4.52 -0.91
CA SER A 25 -8.61 -3.85 -1.49
C SER A 25 -9.19 -2.76 -0.59
N SER A 26 -9.18 -2.96 0.74
CA SER A 26 -9.62 -1.94 1.69
C SER A 26 -8.71 -0.72 1.68
N LEU A 27 -7.40 -0.93 1.52
CA LEU A 27 -6.42 0.14 1.41
C LEU A 27 -6.46 0.85 0.07
N SER A 28 -6.75 0.13 -1.02
CA SER A 28 -6.86 0.73 -2.35
C SER A 28 -8.02 1.73 -2.46
N SER A 29 -9.05 1.59 -1.61
CA SER A 29 -10.22 2.47 -1.62
C SER A 29 -10.11 3.63 -0.61
N ILE A 30 -9.04 3.69 0.18
CA ILE A 30 -8.87 4.70 1.24
C ILE A 30 -7.80 5.73 0.88
N SER A 31 -8.00 6.98 1.28
CA SER A 31 -7.01 8.05 1.09
C SER A 31 -5.95 8.02 2.20
N HIS A 32 -4.73 8.48 1.89
CA HIS A 32 -3.61 8.56 2.84
C HIS A 32 -3.94 9.35 4.10
N SER A 33 -4.64 10.49 4.00
CA SER A 33 -5.02 11.27 5.19
C SER A 33 -6.01 10.53 6.09
N LYS A 34 -6.91 9.73 5.48
CA LYS A 34 -7.86 8.92 6.24
C LYS A 34 -7.14 7.76 6.93
N LEU A 35 -6.22 7.11 6.21
CA LEU A 35 -5.35 6.07 6.74
C LEU A 35 -4.50 6.60 7.92
N ALA A 36 -3.90 7.78 7.76
CA ALA A 36 -3.10 8.44 8.79
C ALA A 36 -3.89 8.68 10.09
N GLN A 37 -5.14 9.15 9.99
CA GLN A 37 -6.01 9.31 11.16
C GLN A 37 -6.37 7.98 11.82
N ASP A 38 -6.68 6.96 11.03
CA ASP A 38 -7.11 5.65 11.51
C ASP A 38 -6.00 4.94 12.29
N LEU A 39 -4.77 5.04 11.77
CA LEU A 39 -3.57 4.43 12.35
C LEU A 39 -2.85 5.34 13.35
N LYS A 40 -3.28 6.61 13.49
CA LYS A 40 -2.62 7.65 14.30
C LYS A 40 -1.14 7.82 13.93
N ILE A 41 -0.83 7.73 12.64
CA ILE A 41 0.50 7.96 12.07
C ILE A 41 0.52 9.30 11.33
N THR A 42 1.71 9.71 10.87
CA THR A 42 1.82 10.89 10.01
C THR A 42 1.34 10.58 8.59
N GLU A 43 0.95 11.61 7.85
CA GLU A 43 0.55 11.45 6.44
C GLU A 43 1.68 10.88 5.58
N ASN A 44 2.95 11.18 5.91
CA ASN A 44 4.10 10.63 5.20
C ASN A 44 4.20 9.11 5.34
N GLU A 45 4.06 8.59 6.57
CA GLU A 45 4.04 7.13 6.83
C GLU A 45 2.86 6.46 6.11
N ALA A 46 1.69 7.11 6.10
CA ALA A 46 0.52 6.60 5.39
C ALA A 46 0.73 6.55 3.86
N VAL A 47 1.41 7.55 3.29
CA VAL A 47 1.80 7.58 1.87
C VAL A 47 2.79 6.46 1.55
N GLU A 48 3.79 6.21 2.39
CA GLU A 48 4.73 5.11 2.22
C GLU A 48 4.00 3.76 2.19
N ILE A 49 3.10 3.52 3.16
CA ILE A 49 2.29 2.29 3.23
C ILE A 49 1.46 2.12 1.97
N LEU A 50 0.73 3.15 1.54
CA LEU A 50 -0.12 3.09 0.34
C LEU A 50 0.68 2.93 -0.95
N THR A 51 1.90 3.48 -0.99
CA THR A 51 2.81 3.31 -2.12
C THR A 51 3.24 1.85 -2.23
N VAL A 52 3.66 1.22 -1.12
CA VAL A 52 4.01 -0.21 -1.10
C VAL A 52 2.80 -1.09 -1.45
N CYS A 53 1.61 -0.73 -0.95
CA CYS A 53 0.36 -1.42 -1.27
C CYS A 53 0.00 -1.31 -2.76
N SER A 54 0.11 -0.12 -3.34
CA SER A 54 -0.16 0.15 -4.75
C SER A 54 0.86 -0.51 -5.66
N ALA A 55 2.15 -0.51 -5.28
CA ALA A 55 3.21 -1.20 -6.01
C ALA A 55 2.99 -2.71 -6.05
N ARG A 56 2.48 -3.32 -4.96
CA ARG A 56 2.13 -4.75 -4.92
C ARG A 56 0.83 -5.06 -5.67
N ASN A 57 -0.18 -4.20 -5.59
CA ASN A 57 -1.40 -4.35 -6.38
C ASN A 57 -1.12 -4.15 -7.88
N GLY A 58 -0.16 -3.28 -8.20
CA GLY A 58 0.37 -3.01 -9.53
C GLY A 58 1.46 -4.00 -9.98
N LEU A 59 1.83 -5.00 -9.17
CA LEU A 59 2.79 -6.05 -9.56
C LEU A 59 2.18 -7.06 -10.56
N SER A 60 0.93 -6.83 -10.99
CA SER A 60 0.43 -7.30 -12.28
C SER A 60 0.59 -6.21 -13.37
N LYS A 61 1.70 -5.49 -13.37
CA LYS A 61 2.14 -4.63 -14.47
C LYS A 61 3.65 -4.77 -14.59
N THR A 62 4.04 -6.00 -14.94
CA THR A 62 5.18 -6.31 -15.81
C THR A 62 6.46 -5.54 -15.47
N GLU A 63 7.33 -6.17 -14.69
CA GLU A 63 8.74 -6.12 -15.06
C GLU A 63 8.85 -6.56 -16.53
N ASN A 64 9.55 -5.79 -17.35
CA ASN A 64 9.91 -6.06 -18.75
C ASN A 64 9.01 -5.45 -19.87
N GLY A 65 9.24 -4.17 -20.17
CA GLY A 65 8.69 -3.48 -21.34
C GLY A 65 9.57 -2.31 -21.75
N ASN A 66 10.81 -2.61 -22.11
CA ASN A 66 11.74 -1.69 -22.75
C ASN A 66 11.05 -1.00 -23.95
N HIS A 67 11.06 0.33 -23.99
CA HIS A 67 10.80 1.18 -25.16
C HIS A 67 9.54 0.89 -26.02
N ALA A 68 8.50 1.69 -25.80
CA ALA A 68 7.62 2.14 -26.89
C ALA A 68 7.60 3.67 -26.89
N ILE A 69 8.69 4.25 -27.39
CA ILE A 69 8.68 5.61 -27.93
C ILE A 69 7.79 5.61 -29.17
N VAL A 70 6.68 6.33 -29.06
CA VAL A 70 5.78 6.63 -30.17
C VAL A 70 6.32 7.85 -30.91
N ASN A 71 6.87 7.65 -32.10
CA ASN A 71 6.95 8.64 -33.18
C ASN A 71 7.54 7.99 -34.43
#